data_AF-A0A8T7CSB2-F1
#
_entry.id   AF-A0A8T7CSB2-F1
#
_cell.length_a   1.000
_cell.length_b   1.000
_cell.length_c   1.000
_cell.angle_alpha   90.00
_cell.angle_beta   90.00
_cell.angle_gamma   90.00
#
_symmetry.space_group_name_H-M   'P 1'
#
loop_
_entity.id
_entity.type
_entity.pdbx_description
1 polymer ?
#
loop_
_entity_poly.entity_id
_entity_poly.type
_entity_poly.pdbx_seq_one_letter_code
_entity_poly.pdbx_strand_id
1 'polypeptide(L)'
;MTRSLEDRIVSTPLYGGNAPYVEEFYEQFLADPESVDPQWRRYFESFRNGEAAEIPRGPVEAGLRDKLSRPRRAALASADSADLERQAAVLDLISAFRVHGHRLATLDPLGIAKQGRVADLDPSYHGLTEADMDSEFHSGGLAGTERLKLRQIIELLHHIYSRSIGAEFTHISSTRERLWLKQRFETGAIADALDDAERRTLMEELTAAEGIERYLHTRYVGQKRFSLEGGESLIPLTNDIIRQAGAKGVKEVVIGMAHRGRLNV
;
A
#
# COMPACT_ATOMS: atom_id res chain seq x y z
N MET A 1 -29.85 -3.11 76.73
CA MET A 1 -29.15 -3.37 75.46
C MET A 1 -28.66 -2.05 74.90
N THR A 2 -27.39 -1.74 75.12
CA THR A 2 -26.74 -0.49 74.71
C THR A 2 -26.31 -0.67 73.26
N ARG A 3 -26.89 0.07 72.31
CA ARG A 3 -26.48 0.03 70.90
C ARG A 3 -25.01 0.44 70.77
N SER A 4 -24.26 -0.26 69.93
CA SER A 4 -22.84 0.02 69.71
C SER A 4 -22.65 1.41 69.07
N LEU A 5 -21.47 1.99 69.22
CA LEU A 5 -21.16 3.30 68.63
C LEU A 5 -21.25 3.27 67.10
N GLU A 6 -20.91 2.12 66.49
CA GLU A 6 -21.02 1.86 65.06
C GLU A 6 -22.48 1.87 64.58
N ASP A 7 -23.40 1.25 65.32
CA ASP A 7 -24.84 1.27 65.01
C ASP A 7 -25.43 2.69 65.05
N ARG A 8 -24.86 3.58 65.86
CA ARG A 8 -25.30 4.99 65.93
C ARG A 8 -24.79 5.81 64.75
N ILE A 9 -23.58 5.54 64.27
CA ILE A 9 -22.97 6.24 63.12
C ILE A 9 -23.71 5.88 61.83
N VAL A 10 -24.13 4.62 61.66
CA VAL A 10 -24.92 4.17 60.49
C VAL A 10 -26.30 4.86 60.42
N SER A 11 -26.89 5.22 61.57
CA SER A 11 -28.19 5.89 61.65
C SER A 11 -28.12 7.43 61.52
N THR A 12 -26.93 8.00 61.35
CA THR A 12 -26.76 9.46 61.31
C THR A 12 -27.08 10.00 59.90
N PRO A 13 -27.77 11.16 59.77
CA PRO A 13 -28.08 11.76 58.47
C PRO A 13 -26.85 12.01 57.57
N LEU A 14 -25.68 12.20 58.19
CA LEU A 14 -24.38 12.42 57.56
C LEU A 14 -23.57 11.13 57.34
N TYR A 15 -24.20 9.95 57.45
CA TYR A 15 -23.58 8.67 57.11
C TYR A 15 -23.16 8.68 55.63
N GLY A 16 -22.00 8.09 55.31
CA GLY A 16 -21.43 8.09 53.96
C GLY A 16 -22.36 7.52 52.88
N GLY A 17 -23.32 6.66 53.25
CA GLY A 17 -24.36 6.17 52.34
C GLY A 17 -25.37 7.23 51.88
N ASN A 18 -25.56 8.31 52.65
CA ASN A 18 -26.41 9.44 52.31
C ASN A 18 -25.63 10.60 51.67
N ALA A 19 -24.30 10.48 51.54
CA ALA A 19 -23.46 11.53 50.98
C ALA A 19 -23.91 12.00 49.59
N PRO A 20 -24.32 11.12 48.63
CA PRO A 20 -24.79 11.57 47.32
C PRO A 20 -26.06 12.44 47.41
N TYR A 21 -26.96 12.13 48.34
CA TYR A 21 -28.20 12.87 48.54
C TYR A 21 -27.94 14.25 49.17
N VAL A 22 -27.04 14.31 50.16
CA VAL A 22 -26.63 15.58 50.78
C VAL A 22 -25.85 16.44 49.77
N GLU A 23 -25.04 15.83 48.91
CA GLU A 23 -24.30 16.51 47.85
C GLU A 23 -25.25 17.11 46.80
N GLU A 24 -26.26 16.35 46.34
CA GLU A 24 -27.30 16.88 45.44
C GLU A 24 -28.08 18.05 46.07
N PHE A 25 -28.40 17.95 47.37
CA PHE A 25 -29.09 19.01 48.10
C PHE A 25 -28.22 20.27 48.29
N TYR A 26 -26.91 20.09 48.44
CA TYR A 26 -25.94 21.19 48.49
C TYR A 26 -25.74 21.84 47.11
N GLU A 27 -25.72 21.06 46.03
CA GLU A 27 -25.67 21.61 44.67
C GLU A 27 -26.89 22.46 44.33
N GLN A 28 -28.09 22.05 44.78
CA GLN A 28 -29.32 22.84 44.66
C GLN A 28 -29.20 24.16 45.42
N PHE A 29 -28.66 24.14 46.64
CA PHE A 29 -28.38 25.35 47.41
C PHE A 29 -27.38 26.29 46.71
N LEU A 30 -26.33 25.74 46.07
CA LEU A 30 -25.37 26.54 45.31
C LEU A 30 -25.97 27.15 44.04
N ALA A 31 -26.96 26.50 43.43
CA ALA A 31 -27.68 27.01 42.26
C ALA A 31 -28.72 28.08 42.63
N ASP A 32 -29.51 27.83 43.68
CA ASP A 32 -30.48 28.76 44.24
C ASP A 32 -30.65 28.54 45.76
N PRO A 33 -30.17 29.47 46.61
CA PRO A 33 -30.31 29.35 48.07
C PRO A 33 -31.76 29.32 48.56
N GLU A 34 -32.72 29.86 47.80
CA GLU A 34 -34.13 29.86 48.19
C GLU A 34 -34.84 28.53 47.93
N SER A 35 -34.24 27.66 47.11
CA SER A 35 -34.80 26.34 46.74
C SER A 35 -34.75 25.30 47.86
N VAL A 36 -33.90 25.52 48.89
CA VAL A 36 -33.76 24.63 50.04
C VAL A 36 -34.44 25.18 51.29
N ASP A 37 -34.88 24.25 52.15
CA ASP A 37 -35.52 24.56 53.43
C ASP A 37 -34.63 25.49 54.29
N PRO A 38 -35.20 26.50 54.98
CA PRO A 38 -34.47 27.41 55.86
C PRO A 38 -33.50 26.75 56.86
N GLN A 39 -33.78 25.53 57.32
CA GLN A 39 -32.87 24.80 58.21
C GLN A 39 -31.57 24.37 57.50
N TRP A 40 -31.69 23.86 56.27
CA TRP A 40 -30.56 23.46 55.44
C TRP A 40 -29.76 24.66 54.93
N ARG A 41 -30.44 25.76 54.62
CA ARG A 41 -29.80 27.03 54.25
C ARG A 41 -28.81 27.51 55.32
N ARG A 42 -29.26 27.58 56.58
CA ARG A 42 -28.41 27.96 57.72
C ARG A 42 -27.25 27.00 57.93
N TYR A 43 -27.50 25.70 57.72
CA TYR A 43 -26.48 24.67 57.82
C TYR A 43 -25.38 24.87 56.76
N PHE A 44 -25.74 25.05 55.49
CA PHE A 44 -24.77 25.26 54.41
C PHE A 44 -24.07 26.64 54.47
N GLU A 45 -24.78 27.69 54.89
CA GLU A 45 -24.19 29.01 55.13
C GLU A 45 -23.10 28.98 56.23
N SER A 46 -23.24 28.13 57.24
CA SER A 46 -22.25 27.99 58.31
C SER A 46 -20.88 27.47 57.85
N PHE A 47 -20.83 26.81 56.68
CA PHE A 47 -19.58 26.35 56.06
C PHE A 47 -18.91 27.44 55.21
N ARG A 48 -19.63 28.50 54.82
CA ARG A 48 -19.08 29.63 54.05
C ARG A 48 -18.37 30.63 54.98
N ASN A 49 -17.37 30.14 55.73
CA ASN A 49 -16.53 30.97 56.61
C ASN A 49 -15.50 31.79 55.81
N GLY A 50 -15.98 32.71 54.96
CA GLY A 50 -15.15 33.71 54.28
C GLY A 50 -14.41 33.22 53.03
N GLU A 51 -14.63 31.99 52.58
CA GLU A 51 -14.09 31.49 51.31
C GLU A 51 -14.98 31.89 50.12
N ALA A 52 -14.36 32.00 48.93
CA ALA A 52 -15.03 32.38 47.70
C ALA A 52 -16.23 31.48 47.39
N ALA A 53 -17.25 32.04 46.75
CA ALA A 53 -18.47 31.30 46.42
C ALA A 53 -18.16 30.06 45.57
N GLU A 54 -18.41 28.87 46.13
CA GLU A 54 -18.28 27.60 45.42
C GLU A 54 -19.26 27.53 44.24
N ILE A 55 -18.79 27.06 43.08
CA ILE A 55 -19.55 27.00 41.84
C ILE A 55 -20.20 25.61 41.74
N PRO A 56 -21.50 25.49 41.40
CA PRO A 56 -22.16 24.19 41.19
C PRO A 56 -21.38 23.32 40.18
N ARG A 57 -21.11 22.05 40.55
CA ARG A 57 -20.32 21.13 39.73
C ARG A 57 -21.20 20.36 38.73
N GLY A 58 -22.45 20.07 39.09
CA GLY A 58 -23.44 19.40 38.24
C GLY A 58 -23.50 19.89 36.78
N PRO A 59 -23.59 21.21 36.48
CA PRO A 59 -23.61 21.70 35.09
C PRO A 59 -22.31 21.44 34.32
N VAL A 60 -21.17 21.49 35.01
CA VAL A 60 -19.84 21.22 34.43
C VAL A 60 -19.69 19.74 34.13
N GLU A 61 -20.11 18.89 35.07
CA GLU A 61 -20.09 17.43 34.92
C GLU A 61 -21.06 16.96 33.84
N ALA A 62 -22.27 17.52 33.78
CA ALA A 62 -23.24 17.22 32.73
C ALA A 62 -22.72 17.62 31.33
N GLY A 63 -22.10 18.80 31.22
CA GLY A 63 -21.46 19.25 29.98
C GLY A 63 -20.25 18.41 29.57
N LEU A 64 -19.48 17.89 30.54
CA LEU A 64 -18.39 16.95 30.28
C LEU A 64 -18.92 15.58 29.85
N ARG A 65 -19.99 15.09 30.48
CA ARG A 65 -20.67 13.82 30.13
C ARG A 65 -21.24 13.87 28.72
N ASP A 66 -21.88 14.96 28.33
CA ASP A 66 -22.40 15.15 26.97
C ASP A 66 -21.27 15.21 25.93
N LYS A 67 -20.17 15.92 26.23
CA LYS A 67 -18.98 15.94 25.36
C LYS A 67 -18.28 14.58 25.23
N LEU A 68 -18.31 13.76 26.27
CA LEU A 68 -17.76 12.39 26.27
C LEU A 68 -18.72 11.36 25.63
N SER A 69 -20.02 11.63 25.66
CA SER A 69 -21.08 10.76 25.14
C SER A 69 -21.42 11.03 23.68
N ARG A 70 -21.04 12.20 23.14
CA ARG A 70 -21.05 12.45 21.69
C ARG A 70 -20.14 11.43 20.98
N PRO A 71 -20.65 10.66 20.00
CA PRO A 71 -19.94 9.53 19.40
C PRO A 71 -18.92 10.02 18.37
N ARG A 72 -17.95 10.82 18.79
CA ARG A 72 -16.82 11.22 17.93
C ARG A 72 -15.93 10.01 17.61
N ARG A 73 -15.89 9.01 18.50
CA ARG A 73 -15.15 7.75 18.33
C ARG A 73 -15.72 6.82 17.24
N ALA A 74 -17.04 6.81 17.00
CA ALA A 74 -17.63 5.90 16.02
C ALA A 74 -17.34 6.34 14.57
N ALA A 75 -17.37 7.65 14.29
CA ALA A 75 -17.04 8.19 12.97
C ALA A 75 -15.54 8.11 12.63
N LEU A 76 -14.66 8.25 13.64
CA LEU A 76 -13.21 8.04 13.48
C LEU A 76 -12.89 6.57 13.20
N ALA A 77 -13.50 5.63 13.94
CA ALA A 77 -13.28 4.20 13.74
C ALA A 77 -13.75 3.68 12.37
N SER A 78 -14.85 4.23 11.82
CA SER A 78 -15.35 3.84 10.49
C SER A 78 -14.55 4.44 9.33
N ALA A 79 -13.96 5.62 9.52
CA ALA A 79 -13.08 6.22 8.51
C ALA A 79 -11.76 5.45 8.44
N ASP A 80 -11.17 5.11 9.59
CA ASP A 80 -9.96 4.29 9.68
C ASP A 80 -10.17 2.89 9.07
N SER A 81 -11.35 2.27 9.28
CA SER A 81 -11.63 0.95 8.69
C SER A 81 -11.75 0.98 7.16
N ALA A 82 -12.42 2.00 6.61
CA ALA A 82 -12.57 2.14 5.17
C ALA A 82 -11.24 2.42 4.48
N ASP A 83 -10.37 3.24 5.08
CA ASP A 83 -9.04 3.52 4.54
C ASP A 83 -8.12 2.28 4.62
N LEU A 84 -8.25 1.46 5.68
CA LEU A 84 -7.57 0.17 5.80
C LEU A 84 -8.03 -0.84 4.73
N GLU A 85 -9.34 -0.91 4.45
CA GLU A 85 -9.89 -1.77 3.40
C GLU A 85 -9.37 -1.37 2.02
N ARG A 86 -9.37 -0.08 1.69
CA ARG A 86 -8.78 0.42 0.43
C ARG A 86 -7.29 0.13 0.36
N GLN A 87 -6.56 0.29 1.47
CA GLN A 87 -5.14 -0.05 1.51
C GLN A 87 -4.88 -1.54 1.28
N ALA A 88 -5.73 -2.43 1.79
CA ALA A 88 -5.65 -3.86 1.51
C ALA A 88 -5.91 -4.15 0.02
N ALA A 89 -6.95 -3.53 -0.56
CA ALA A 89 -7.26 -3.63 -1.98
C ALA A 89 -6.10 -3.20 -2.89
N VAL A 90 -5.35 -2.15 -2.52
CA VAL A 90 -4.16 -1.73 -3.25
C VAL A 90 -3.04 -2.78 -3.18
N LEU A 91 -2.82 -3.40 -2.02
CA LEU A 91 -1.82 -4.46 -1.88
C LEU A 91 -2.22 -5.73 -2.67
N ASP A 92 -3.51 -6.06 -2.70
CA ASP A 92 -4.05 -7.16 -3.50
C ASP A 92 -3.90 -6.90 -4.99
N LEU A 93 -4.15 -5.66 -5.45
CA LEU A 93 -3.87 -5.25 -6.83
C LEU A 93 -2.38 -5.39 -7.19
N ILE A 94 -1.48 -4.91 -6.34
CA ILE A 94 -0.03 -5.06 -6.55
C ILE A 94 0.35 -6.54 -6.62
N SER A 95 -0.22 -7.37 -5.74
CA SER A 95 -0.01 -8.82 -5.75
C SER A 95 -0.52 -9.45 -7.06
N ALA A 96 -1.71 -9.07 -7.52
CA ALA A 96 -2.29 -9.54 -8.77
C ALA A 96 -1.39 -9.21 -9.97
N PHE A 97 -0.83 -8.01 -10.04
CA PHE A 97 0.13 -7.63 -11.10
C PHE A 97 1.41 -8.47 -11.07
N ARG A 98 1.94 -8.80 -9.89
CA ARG A 98 3.11 -9.69 -9.77
C ARG A 98 2.85 -11.09 -10.29
N VAL A 99 1.64 -11.60 -10.10
CA VAL A 99 1.26 -12.97 -10.52
C VAL A 99 0.83 -13.00 -11.98
N HIS A 100 0.00 -12.05 -12.42
CA HIS A 100 -0.71 -12.10 -13.70
C HIS A 100 -0.35 -10.97 -14.67
N GLY A 101 0.44 -9.98 -14.27
CA GLY A 101 0.77 -8.80 -15.10
C GLY A 101 1.40 -9.15 -16.45
N HIS A 102 2.14 -10.26 -16.53
CA HIS A 102 2.70 -10.79 -17.78
C HIS A 102 1.63 -11.08 -18.85
N ARG A 103 0.38 -11.33 -18.48
CA ARG A 103 -0.73 -11.60 -19.42
C ARG A 103 -1.18 -10.34 -20.18
N LEU A 104 -0.91 -9.16 -19.63
CA LEU A 104 -1.15 -7.87 -20.30
C LEU A 104 0.10 -7.34 -21.01
N ALA A 105 1.25 -8.02 -20.90
CA ALA A 105 2.48 -7.59 -21.54
C ALA A 105 2.37 -7.61 -23.07
N THR A 106 2.89 -6.55 -23.70
CA THR A 106 2.93 -6.40 -25.16
C THR A 106 4.11 -7.20 -25.72
N LEU A 107 3.91 -8.51 -25.85
CA LEU A 107 4.95 -9.46 -26.26
C LEU A 107 4.93 -9.78 -27.76
N ASP A 108 3.77 -9.62 -28.41
CA ASP A 108 3.62 -9.92 -29.84
C ASP A 108 4.00 -8.69 -30.69
N PRO A 109 5.15 -8.71 -31.40
CA PRO A 109 5.56 -7.59 -32.24
C PRO A 109 4.65 -7.38 -33.45
N LEU A 110 3.85 -8.38 -33.83
CA LEU A 110 2.91 -8.29 -34.96
C LEU A 110 1.52 -7.84 -34.52
N GLY A 111 1.22 -7.84 -33.21
CA GLY A 111 -0.08 -7.44 -32.67
C GLY A 111 -1.25 -8.34 -33.11
N ILE A 112 -0.98 -9.59 -33.47
CA ILE A 112 -1.97 -10.57 -33.91
C ILE A 112 -2.67 -11.20 -32.70
N ALA A 113 -1.90 -11.49 -31.66
CA ALA A 113 -2.38 -12.09 -30.43
C ALA A 113 -3.33 -11.13 -29.70
N LYS A 114 -4.59 -11.54 -29.56
CA LYS A 114 -5.56 -10.81 -28.74
C LYS A 114 -5.28 -11.10 -27.27
N GLN A 115 -4.87 -10.08 -26.52
CA GLN A 115 -4.79 -10.16 -25.08
C GLN A 115 -6.20 -10.30 -24.49
N GLY A 116 -6.39 -11.33 -23.67
CA GLY A 116 -7.63 -11.50 -22.91
C GLY A 116 -7.71 -10.49 -21.76
N ARG A 117 -8.93 -10.10 -21.36
CA ARG A 117 -9.12 -9.31 -20.14
C ARG A 117 -8.78 -10.18 -18.93
N VAL A 118 -7.98 -9.63 -18.01
CA VAL A 118 -7.69 -10.23 -16.70
C VAL A 118 -8.40 -9.37 -15.66
N ALA A 119 -9.44 -9.90 -15.03
CA ALA A 119 -10.28 -9.15 -14.09
C ALA A 119 -9.47 -8.63 -12.91
N ASP A 120 -8.60 -9.47 -12.34
CA ASP A 120 -7.80 -9.17 -11.16
C ASP A 120 -6.78 -8.01 -11.34
N LEU A 121 -6.54 -7.58 -12.58
CA LEU A 121 -5.64 -6.45 -12.88
C LEU A 121 -6.39 -5.12 -13.02
N ASP A 122 -7.74 -5.15 -13.03
CA ASP A 122 -8.57 -3.97 -13.05
C ASP A 122 -8.74 -3.43 -11.62
N PRO A 123 -8.41 -2.15 -11.33
CA PRO A 123 -8.64 -1.56 -10.01
C PRO A 123 -10.08 -1.70 -9.52
N SER A 124 -11.05 -1.64 -10.46
CA SER A 124 -12.48 -1.76 -10.16
C SER A 124 -12.84 -3.12 -9.57
N TYR A 125 -12.10 -4.19 -9.92
CA TYR A 125 -12.31 -5.53 -9.37
C TYR A 125 -12.02 -5.58 -7.87
N HIS A 126 -11.09 -4.74 -7.40
CA HIS A 126 -10.73 -4.62 -5.98
C HIS A 126 -11.54 -3.54 -5.24
N GLY A 127 -12.58 -2.98 -5.88
CA GLY A 127 -13.40 -1.91 -5.31
C GLY A 127 -12.74 -0.54 -5.28
N LEU A 128 -11.61 -0.36 -5.99
CA LEU A 128 -10.96 0.95 -6.12
C LEU A 128 -11.63 1.75 -7.24
N THR A 129 -11.98 3.00 -6.95
CA THR A 129 -12.73 3.88 -7.85
C THR A 129 -11.86 5.02 -8.36
N GLU A 130 -12.37 5.78 -9.35
CA GLU A 130 -11.70 6.99 -9.84
C GLU A 130 -11.47 8.03 -8.73
N ALA A 131 -12.31 8.06 -7.69
CA ALA A 131 -12.12 8.96 -6.55
C ALA A 131 -10.86 8.64 -5.73
N ASP A 132 -10.40 7.39 -5.79
CA ASP A 132 -9.24 6.91 -5.03
C ASP A 132 -7.92 7.17 -5.78
N MET A 133 -7.96 7.53 -7.06
CA MET A 133 -6.78 7.65 -7.93
C MET A 133 -5.75 8.67 -7.44
N ASP A 134 -6.24 9.77 -6.86
CA ASP A 134 -5.40 10.85 -6.35
C ASP A 134 -5.07 10.71 -4.85
N SER A 135 -5.58 9.66 -4.19
CA SER A 135 -5.28 9.32 -2.80
C SER A 135 -3.94 8.58 -2.68
N GLU A 136 -3.23 8.81 -1.58
CA GLU A 136 -1.93 8.19 -1.31
C GLU A 136 -2.07 6.88 -0.54
N PHE A 137 -1.41 5.83 -1.03
CA PHE A 137 -1.39 4.51 -0.42
C PHE A 137 0.05 4.04 -0.20
N HIS A 138 0.21 3.11 0.75
CA HIS A 138 1.46 2.37 0.89
C HIS A 138 1.64 1.41 -0.29
N SER A 139 2.80 1.49 -0.93
CA SER A 139 3.12 0.68 -2.12
C SER A 139 3.73 -0.70 -1.77
N GLY A 140 3.96 -0.97 -0.49
CA GLY A 140 4.68 -2.18 -0.03
C GLY A 140 6.15 -2.21 -0.48
N GLY A 141 6.78 -1.05 -0.65
CA GLY A 141 8.17 -0.91 -1.09
C GLY A 141 8.35 -1.12 -2.59
N LEU A 142 7.28 -1.01 -3.39
CA LEU A 142 7.35 -0.98 -4.85
C LEU A 142 8.34 0.11 -5.25
N ALA A 143 9.33 -0.25 -6.08
CA ALA A 143 10.33 0.71 -6.56
C ALA A 143 11.16 1.43 -5.47
N GLY A 144 11.18 0.91 -4.24
CA GLY A 144 11.86 1.57 -3.12
C GLY A 144 11.17 2.84 -2.60
N THR A 145 9.94 3.14 -3.05
CA THR A 145 9.13 4.24 -2.52
C THR A 145 8.09 3.70 -1.55
N GLU A 146 7.88 4.33 -0.40
CA GLU A 146 6.95 3.81 0.62
C GLU A 146 5.49 4.16 0.35
N ARG A 147 5.20 5.38 -0.13
CA ARG A 147 3.86 5.88 -0.41
C ARG A 147 3.79 6.56 -1.78
N LEU A 148 2.74 6.25 -2.54
CA LEU A 148 2.49 6.79 -3.87
C LEU A 148 0.99 7.00 -4.06
N LYS A 149 0.61 7.90 -4.98
CA LYS A 149 -0.79 7.99 -5.42
C LYS A 149 -1.20 6.71 -6.14
N LEU A 150 -2.45 6.28 -6.00
CA LEU A 150 -2.94 5.07 -6.67
C LEU A 150 -2.69 5.10 -8.19
N ARG A 151 -2.90 6.25 -8.84
CA ARG A 151 -2.58 6.45 -10.27
C ARG A 151 -1.12 6.09 -10.59
N GLN A 152 -0.18 6.59 -9.78
CA GLN A 152 1.25 6.34 -9.94
C GLN A 152 1.61 4.88 -9.69
N ILE A 153 0.96 4.23 -8.71
CA ILE A 153 1.13 2.80 -8.45
C ILE A 153 0.71 2.00 -9.69
N ILE A 154 -0.46 2.27 -10.26
CA ILE A 154 -0.97 1.55 -11.44
C ILE A 154 -0.05 1.76 -12.65
N GLU A 155 0.35 3.00 -12.93
CA GLU A 155 1.29 3.32 -14.01
C GLU A 155 2.61 2.55 -13.86
N LEU A 156 3.14 2.50 -12.65
CA LEU A 156 4.37 1.79 -12.34
C LEU A 156 4.22 0.27 -12.47
N LEU A 157 3.10 -0.30 -12.02
CA LEU A 157 2.80 -1.72 -12.18
C LEU A 157 2.72 -2.11 -13.65
N HIS A 158 2.07 -1.30 -14.49
CA HIS A 158 2.05 -1.51 -15.94
C HIS A 158 3.45 -1.39 -16.55
N HIS A 159 4.24 -0.42 -16.11
CA HIS A 159 5.60 -0.22 -16.59
C HIS A 159 6.52 -1.41 -16.25
N ILE A 160 6.40 -1.97 -15.03
CA ILE A 160 7.21 -3.11 -14.56
C ILE A 160 6.76 -4.43 -15.19
N TYR A 161 5.45 -4.71 -15.21
CA TYR A 161 4.93 -6.06 -15.47
C TYR A 161 4.21 -6.23 -16.80
N SER A 162 3.88 -5.15 -17.50
CA SER A 162 2.96 -5.18 -18.66
C SER A 162 3.44 -4.40 -19.89
N ARG A 163 4.72 -4.02 -19.99
CA ARG A 163 5.31 -3.44 -21.21
C ARG A 163 5.81 -4.55 -22.16
N SER A 164 7.00 -4.39 -22.71
CA SER A 164 7.63 -5.34 -23.66
C SER A 164 8.28 -6.54 -22.96
N ILE A 165 8.15 -6.64 -21.64
CA ILE A 165 8.67 -7.74 -20.82
C ILE A 165 7.52 -8.26 -19.97
N GLY A 166 7.29 -9.58 -20.03
CA GLY A 166 6.34 -10.29 -19.17
C GLY A 166 7.11 -11.09 -18.11
N ALA A 167 7.10 -10.62 -16.87
CA ALA A 167 7.81 -11.30 -15.79
C ALA A 167 6.96 -12.42 -15.18
N GLU A 168 7.46 -13.64 -15.20
CA GLU A 168 6.84 -14.79 -14.56
C GLU A 168 7.83 -15.44 -13.59
N PHE A 169 7.61 -15.26 -12.29
CA PHE A 169 8.55 -15.72 -11.26
C PHE A 169 7.87 -16.15 -9.95
N THR A 170 6.57 -15.91 -9.79
CA THR A 170 5.84 -16.19 -8.55
C THR A 170 5.70 -17.68 -8.26
N HIS A 171 5.75 -18.53 -9.28
CA HIS A 171 5.73 -19.99 -9.17
C HIS A 171 7.01 -20.58 -8.55
N ILE A 172 8.10 -19.81 -8.45
CA ILE A 172 9.37 -20.26 -7.85
C ILE A 172 9.16 -20.50 -6.35
N SER A 173 9.46 -21.72 -5.89
CA SER A 173 9.27 -22.10 -4.48
C SER A 173 10.22 -21.37 -3.53
N SER A 174 11.46 -21.15 -3.96
CA SER A 174 12.51 -20.47 -3.20
C SER A 174 12.16 -18.99 -2.94
N THR A 175 11.86 -18.66 -1.68
CA THR A 175 11.55 -17.28 -1.28
C THR A 175 12.70 -16.33 -1.58
N ARG A 176 13.96 -16.77 -1.40
CA ARG A 176 15.13 -15.94 -1.67
C ARG A 176 15.22 -15.54 -3.14
N GLU A 177 15.05 -16.50 -4.06
CA GLU A 177 15.08 -16.24 -5.50
C GLU A 177 13.90 -15.38 -5.94
N ARG A 178 12.70 -15.67 -5.43
CA ARG A 178 11.49 -14.90 -5.73
C ARG A 178 11.63 -13.44 -5.29
N LEU A 179 12.16 -13.19 -4.10
CA LEU A 179 12.42 -11.82 -3.60
C LEU A 179 13.53 -11.12 -4.39
N TRP A 180 14.59 -11.85 -4.79
CA TRP A 180 15.66 -11.30 -5.62
C TRP A 180 15.15 -10.86 -6.99
N LEU A 181 14.35 -11.72 -7.67
CA LEU A 181 13.72 -11.37 -8.95
C LEU A 181 12.73 -10.22 -8.80
N LYS A 182 11.88 -10.25 -7.77
CA LYS A 182 10.96 -9.14 -7.45
C LYS A 182 11.73 -7.82 -7.36
N GLN A 183 12.78 -7.78 -6.54
CA GLN A 183 13.60 -6.58 -6.39
C GLN A 183 14.21 -6.15 -7.72
N ARG A 184 14.79 -7.09 -8.49
CA ARG A 184 15.44 -6.78 -9.77
C ARG A 184 14.48 -6.23 -10.81
N PHE A 185 13.25 -6.73 -10.90
CA PHE A 185 12.24 -6.18 -11.81
C PHE A 185 11.70 -4.83 -11.33
N GLU A 186 11.36 -4.70 -10.04
CA GLU A 186 10.74 -3.48 -9.51
C GLU A 186 11.73 -2.29 -9.45
N THR A 187 13.01 -2.54 -9.14
CA THR A 187 14.04 -1.49 -9.19
C THR A 187 14.62 -1.32 -10.58
N GLY A 188 14.79 -2.41 -11.32
CA GLY A 188 15.37 -2.41 -12.66
C GLY A 188 14.48 -1.74 -13.71
N ALA A 189 13.15 -1.78 -13.55
CA ALA A 189 12.25 -1.03 -14.42
C ALA A 189 12.43 0.49 -14.32
N ILE A 190 12.97 0.98 -13.20
CA ILE A 190 13.27 2.40 -12.99
C ILE A 190 14.73 2.73 -13.30
N ALA A 191 15.57 1.70 -13.42
CA ALA A 191 16.98 1.86 -13.74
C ALA A 191 17.19 2.35 -15.18
N ASP A 192 18.30 3.07 -15.34
CA ASP A 192 18.60 4.01 -16.43
C ASP A 192 18.33 3.48 -17.84
N ALA A 193 17.82 4.38 -18.68
CA ALA A 193 17.77 4.15 -20.11
C ALA A 193 19.19 3.96 -20.66
N LEU A 194 19.34 3.05 -21.63
CA LEU A 194 20.59 2.89 -22.38
C LEU A 194 21.15 4.25 -22.79
N ASP A 195 22.46 4.43 -22.60
CA ASP A 195 23.11 5.65 -23.03
C ASP A 195 23.19 5.73 -24.57
N ASP A 196 23.56 6.90 -25.10
CA ASP A 196 23.60 7.09 -26.56
C ASP A 196 24.65 6.20 -27.24
N ALA A 197 25.73 5.80 -26.56
CA ALA A 197 26.75 4.93 -27.11
C ALA A 197 26.28 3.47 -27.15
N GLU A 198 25.61 3.01 -26.09
CA GLU A 198 24.97 1.70 -26.01
C GLU A 198 23.87 1.57 -27.07
N ARG A 199 23.04 2.61 -27.26
CA ARG A 199 22.02 2.62 -28.32
C ARG A 199 22.62 2.52 -29.72
N ARG A 200 23.72 3.24 -29.99
CA ARG A 200 24.42 3.14 -31.28
C ARG A 200 24.99 1.74 -31.49
N THR A 201 25.62 1.17 -30.46
CA THR A 201 26.16 -0.20 -30.51
C THR A 201 25.07 -1.22 -30.80
N LEU A 202 23.93 -1.12 -30.09
CA LEU A 202 22.78 -1.99 -30.30
C LEU A 202 22.23 -1.88 -31.73
N MET A 203 22.16 -0.67 -32.27
CA MET A 203 21.71 -0.42 -33.64
C MET A 203 22.69 -0.99 -34.67
N GLU A 204 24.00 -0.88 -34.45
CA GLU A 204 25.04 -1.46 -35.29
C GLU A 204 24.93 -2.99 -35.32
N GLU A 205 24.73 -3.64 -34.17
CA GLU A 205 24.57 -5.09 -34.07
C GLU A 205 23.32 -5.58 -34.79
N LEU A 206 22.18 -4.89 -34.63
CA LEU A 206 20.95 -5.20 -35.36
C LEU A 206 21.14 -5.02 -36.88
N THR A 207 21.83 -3.96 -37.29
CA THR A 207 22.12 -3.69 -38.70
C THR A 207 23.03 -4.78 -39.30
N ALA A 208 24.02 -5.24 -38.54
CA ALA A 208 24.89 -6.34 -38.95
C ALA A 208 24.11 -7.66 -39.06
N ALA A 209 23.26 -7.96 -38.08
CA ALA A 209 22.41 -9.15 -38.05
C ALA A 209 21.45 -9.19 -39.26
N GLU A 210 20.86 -8.06 -39.64
CA GLU A 210 20.03 -7.97 -40.85
C GLU A 210 20.87 -8.01 -42.13
N GLY A 211 22.02 -7.32 -42.14
CA GLY A 211 22.90 -7.20 -43.30
C GLY A 211 23.41 -8.54 -43.81
N ILE A 212 23.82 -9.44 -42.90
CA ILE A 212 24.26 -10.79 -43.28
C ILE A 212 23.12 -11.60 -43.89
N GLU A 213 21.89 -11.49 -43.37
CA GLU A 213 20.73 -12.19 -43.93
C GLU A 213 20.39 -11.72 -45.35
N ARG A 214 20.36 -10.39 -45.56
CA ARG A 214 20.14 -9.80 -46.90
C ARG A 214 21.24 -10.21 -47.89
N TYR A 215 22.50 -10.25 -47.43
CA TYR A 215 23.62 -10.70 -48.25
C TYR A 215 23.48 -12.16 -48.65
N LEU A 216 23.22 -13.05 -47.68
CA LEU A 216 23.01 -14.48 -47.94
C LEU A 216 21.82 -14.73 -48.86
N HIS A 217 20.74 -13.93 -48.73
CA HIS A 217 19.59 -13.98 -49.62
C HIS A 217 19.95 -13.69 -51.07
N THR A 218 20.76 -12.66 -51.28
CA THR A 218 21.11 -12.21 -52.63
C THR A 218 22.14 -13.13 -53.28
N ARG A 219 23.13 -13.61 -52.51
CA ARG A 219 24.26 -14.38 -53.06
C ARG A 219 23.99 -15.87 -53.20
N TYR A 220 23.18 -16.46 -52.33
CA TYR A 220 22.94 -17.90 -52.28
C TYR A 220 21.46 -18.21 -52.50
N VAL A 221 20.95 -17.80 -53.66
CA VAL A 221 19.55 -18.01 -54.05
C VAL A 221 19.23 -19.51 -54.11
N GLY A 222 18.09 -19.90 -53.54
CA GLY A 222 17.62 -21.29 -53.52
C GLY A 222 18.30 -22.19 -52.47
N GLN A 223 19.33 -21.70 -51.76
CA GLN A 223 19.98 -22.45 -50.70
C GLN A 223 19.24 -22.28 -49.37
N LYS A 224 19.08 -23.39 -48.64
CA LYS A 224 18.42 -23.40 -47.33
C LYS A 224 19.36 -22.85 -46.25
N ARG A 225 19.09 -21.65 -45.76
CA ARG A 225 19.93 -20.96 -44.75
C ARG A 225 19.34 -20.86 -43.34
N PHE A 226 18.06 -21.19 -43.17
CA PHE A 226 17.35 -21.06 -41.88
C PHE A 226 17.48 -19.65 -41.26
N SER A 227 17.02 -18.65 -42.02
CA SER A 227 17.18 -17.23 -41.70
C SER A 227 16.73 -16.84 -40.28
N LEU A 228 17.45 -15.89 -39.69
CA LEU A 228 17.09 -15.20 -38.46
C LEU A 228 16.10 -14.05 -38.67
N GLU A 229 15.66 -13.76 -39.91
CA GLU A 229 14.74 -12.66 -40.21
C GLU A 229 13.52 -12.64 -39.25
N GLY A 230 13.25 -11.47 -38.66
CA GLY A 230 12.25 -11.23 -37.61
C GLY A 230 12.67 -11.60 -36.18
N GLY A 231 13.87 -12.16 -36.00
CA GLY A 231 14.46 -12.52 -34.70
C GLY A 231 15.87 -11.97 -34.51
N GLU A 232 16.22 -10.89 -35.22
CA GLU A 232 17.55 -10.27 -35.25
C GLU A 232 18.01 -9.82 -33.87
N SER A 233 17.07 -9.51 -32.96
CA SER A 233 17.34 -9.16 -31.56
C SER A 233 18.06 -10.26 -30.77
N LEU A 234 18.09 -11.50 -31.27
CA LEU A 234 18.89 -12.58 -30.69
C LEU A 234 20.40 -12.26 -30.70
N ILE A 235 20.90 -11.57 -31.72
CA ILE A 235 22.33 -11.24 -31.84
C ILE A 235 22.79 -10.28 -30.73
N PRO A 236 22.20 -9.07 -30.57
CA PRO A 236 22.61 -8.20 -29.49
C PRO A 236 22.31 -8.78 -28.11
N LEU A 237 21.23 -9.56 -27.95
CA LEU A 237 20.94 -10.28 -26.69
C LEU A 237 22.09 -11.23 -26.32
N THR A 238 22.55 -12.04 -27.28
CA THR A 238 23.62 -13.00 -27.04
C THR A 238 24.94 -12.28 -26.76
N ASN A 239 25.24 -11.23 -27.52
CA ASN A 239 26.43 -10.40 -27.30
C ASN A 239 26.42 -9.76 -25.91
N ASP A 240 25.29 -9.21 -25.46
CA ASP A 240 25.15 -8.63 -24.13
C ASP A 240 25.35 -9.69 -23.02
N ILE A 241 24.76 -10.88 -23.16
CA ILE A 241 24.99 -12.00 -22.23
C ILE A 241 26.49 -12.35 -22.13
N ILE A 242 27.18 -12.45 -23.27
CA ILE A 242 28.62 -12.76 -23.30
C ILE A 242 29.44 -11.65 -22.67
N ARG A 243 29.14 -10.38 -22.97
CA ARG A 243 29.82 -9.22 -22.37
C ARG A 243 29.64 -9.19 -20.85
N GLN A 244 28.40 -9.37 -20.37
CA GLN A 244 28.10 -9.41 -18.95
C GLN A 244 28.78 -10.60 -18.25
N ALA A 245 28.84 -11.76 -18.90
CA ALA A 245 29.55 -12.93 -18.38
C ALA A 245 31.06 -12.66 -18.26
N GLY A 246 31.67 -12.08 -19.31
CA GLY A 246 33.09 -11.69 -19.32
C GLY A 246 33.42 -10.66 -18.24
N ALA A 247 32.55 -9.66 -18.04
CA ALA A 247 32.70 -8.66 -16.97
C ALA A 247 32.66 -9.29 -15.57
N LYS A 248 31.97 -10.42 -15.41
CA LYS A 248 31.92 -11.22 -14.17
C LYS A 248 33.03 -12.27 -14.06
N GLY A 249 33.99 -12.28 -14.99
CA GLY A 249 35.17 -13.14 -14.96
C GLY A 249 34.99 -14.52 -15.59
N VAL A 250 33.85 -14.79 -16.25
CA VAL A 250 33.65 -16.02 -17.01
C VAL A 250 34.66 -16.10 -18.16
N LYS A 251 35.31 -17.25 -18.34
CA LYS A 251 36.38 -17.45 -19.34
C LYS A 251 35.89 -18.07 -20.65
N GLU A 252 34.88 -18.91 -20.58
CA GLU A 252 34.37 -19.66 -21.72
C GLU A 252 32.84 -19.67 -21.69
N VAL A 253 32.23 -19.54 -22.87
CA VAL A 253 30.78 -19.65 -23.08
C VAL A 253 30.56 -20.67 -24.17
N VAL A 254 29.79 -21.72 -23.86
CA VAL A 254 29.44 -22.77 -24.81
C VAL A 254 27.99 -22.58 -25.24
N ILE A 255 27.76 -22.44 -26.55
CA ILE A 255 26.42 -22.19 -27.12
C ILE A 255 25.90 -23.47 -27.77
N GLY A 256 24.77 -23.97 -27.27
CA GLY A 256 23.97 -25.00 -27.93
C GLY A 256 22.72 -24.36 -28.55
N MET A 257 22.55 -24.46 -29.87
CA MET A 257 21.41 -23.87 -30.57
C MET A 257 20.88 -24.75 -31.70
N ALA A 258 19.61 -24.54 -32.06
CA ALA A 258 18.99 -25.15 -33.24
C ALA A 258 19.52 -24.49 -34.54
N HIS A 259 18.88 -24.79 -35.68
CA HIS A 259 19.34 -24.33 -36.99
C HIS A 259 19.01 -22.85 -37.31
N ARG A 260 17.98 -22.26 -36.69
CA ARG A 260 17.52 -20.90 -37.02
C ARG A 260 18.55 -19.86 -36.59
N GLY A 261 19.01 -19.04 -37.54
CA GLY A 261 20.01 -18.00 -37.32
C GLY A 261 21.42 -18.51 -37.01
N ARG A 262 21.70 -19.81 -37.18
CA ARG A 262 23.01 -20.40 -36.82
C ARG A 262 24.19 -19.87 -37.64
N LEU A 263 23.97 -19.35 -38.85
CA LEU A 263 25.02 -18.70 -39.64
C LEU A 263 25.25 -17.24 -39.22
N ASN A 264 24.30 -16.68 -38.48
CA ASN A 264 24.29 -15.29 -38.04
C ASN A 264 24.92 -15.16 -36.64
N VAL A 265 24.57 -16.09 -35.75
CA VAL A 265 25.24 -16.34 -34.46
C VAL A 265 26.66 -16.85 -34.69
#